data_AF-A0A964HJ47-F1
#
_entry.id   AF-A0A964HJ47-F1
#
_cell.length_a   1.000
_cell.length_b   1.000
_cell.length_c   1.000
_cell.angle_alpha   90.00
_cell.angle_beta   90.00
_cell.angle_gamma   90.00
#
_symmetry.space_group_name_H-M   'P 1'
#
loop_
_entity.id
_entity.type
_entity.pdbx_description
1 polymer ?
#
loop_
_entity_poly.entity_id
_entity_poly.type
_entity_poly.pdbx_seq_one_letter_code
_entity_poly.pdbx_strand_id
1 'polypeptide(L)'
;MSEKVDFMKLLKTFYAPPTKEPVLVELPAMQFLMLDGFGAPEGSEYHQALEALYPMAYTLKFAIKKSRQIDYGVFPLEGLWWMRDG
;
A
#
# COMPACT_ATOMS: atom_id res chain seq x y z
N MET A 1 -9.07 -12.40 21.49
CA MET A 1 -8.37 -12.23 20.21
C MET A 1 -8.99 -11.04 19.50
N SER A 2 -8.21 -10.09 18.99
CA SER A 2 -8.75 -8.95 18.24
C SER A 2 -9.29 -9.44 16.89
N GLU A 3 -10.48 -8.97 16.51
CA GLU A 3 -11.03 -9.23 15.17
C GLU A 3 -10.10 -8.62 14.10
N LYS A 4 -9.90 -9.33 12.99
CA LYS A 4 -9.09 -8.83 11.89
C LYS A 4 -9.92 -7.84 11.08
N VAL A 5 -9.48 -6.59 11.05
CA VAL A 5 -10.07 -5.53 10.24
C VAL A 5 -9.77 -5.80 8.77
N ASP A 6 -10.81 -5.87 7.95
CA ASP A 6 -10.72 -5.96 6.50
C ASP A 6 -10.82 -4.56 5.88
N PHE A 7 -9.68 -3.90 5.74
CA PHE A 7 -9.63 -2.58 5.12
C PHE A 7 -9.96 -2.60 3.63
N MET A 8 -9.79 -3.72 2.91
CA MET A 8 -10.20 -3.81 1.50
C MET A 8 -11.71 -3.69 1.37
N LYS A 9 -12.45 -4.22 2.35
CA LYS A 9 -13.91 -4.05 2.45
C LYS A 9 -14.30 -2.64 2.89
N LEU A 10 -13.61 -2.05 3.87
CA LEU A 10 -13.92 -0.71 4.38
C LEU A 10 -13.59 0.41 3.37
N LEU A 11 -12.52 0.24 2.60
CA LEU A 11 -12.02 1.20 1.61
C LEU A 11 -12.35 0.75 0.18
N LYS A 12 -13.45 0.00 0.01
CA LYS A 12 -13.85 -0.60 -1.28
C LYS A 12 -13.91 0.43 -2.42
N THR A 13 -14.33 1.65 -2.13
CA THR A 13 -14.38 2.75 -3.12
C THR A 13 -13.02 3.03 -3.77
N PHE A 14 -11.92 2.81 -3.05
CA PHE A 14 -10.56 3.08 -3.53
C PHE A 14 -9.85 1.83 -4.08
N TYR A 15 -10.22 0.63 -3.59
CA TYR A 15 -9.53 -0.63 -3.94
C TYR A 15 -10.34 -1.57 -4.84
N ALA A 16 -11.61 -1.30 -5.11
CA ALA A 16 -12.47 -2.12 -5.96
C ALA A 16 -13.29 -1.24 -6.92
N PRO A 17 -12.64 -0.62 -7.92
CA PRO A 17 -13.32 0.22 -8.89
C PRO A 17 -14.32 -0.60 -9.74
N PRO A 18 -15.40 0.03 -10.25
CA PRO A 18 -16.30 -0.62 -11.20
C PRO A 18 -15.58 -0.92 -12.52
N THR A 19 -15.91 -2.05 -13.14
CA THR A 19 -15.29 -2.50 -14.39
C THR A 19 -15.91 -1.92 -15.65
N LYS A 20 -17.09 -1.30 -15.54
CA LYS A 20 -17.88 -0.84 -16.69
C LYS A 20 -17.54 0.58 -17.13
N GLU A 21 -17.26 1.46 -16.19
CA GLU A 21 -17.05 2.87 -16.47
C GLU A 21 -16.04 3.50 -15.51
N PRO A 22 -15.22 4.46 -15.99
CA PRO A 22 -14.36 5.25 -15.12
C PRO A 22 -15.19 6.05 -14.10
N VAL A 23 -14.67 6.17 -12.89
CA VAL A 23 -15.30 6.95 -11.82
C VAL A 23 -14.33 7.98 -11.27
N LEU A 24 -14.84 9.18 -11.00
CA LEU A 24 -14.10 10.19 -10.27
C LEU A 24 -14.15 9.84 -8.78
N VAL A 25 -12.99 9.82 -8.13
CA VAL A 25 -12.87 9.58 -6.69
C VAL A 25 -12.03 10.69 -6.07
N GLU A 26 -12.43 11.12 -4.87
CA GLU A 26 -11.64 12.04 -4.05
C GLU A 26 -10.93 11.22 -2.98
N LEU A 27 -9.61 11.09 -3.10
CA LEU A 27 -8.79 10.36 -2.15
C LEU A 27 -8.47 11.27 -0.96
N PRO A 28 -8.85 10.89 0.28
CA PRO A 28 -8.41 11.63 1.47
C PRO A 28 -6.90 11.47 1.65
N ALA A 29 -6.30 12.36 2.44
CA ALA A 29 -4.90 12.19 2.84
C ALA A 29 -4.72 10.85 3.58
N MET A 30 -3.74 10.05 3.14
CA MET A 30 -3.41 8.75 3.72
C MET A 30 -1.93 8.69 4.10
N GLN A 31 -1.58 7.76 4.98
CA GLN A 31 -0.22 7.53 5.42
C GLN A 31 0.35 6.31 4.70
N PHE A 32 1.53 6.46 4.09
CA PHE A 32 2.21 5.39 3.37
C PHE A 32 3.65 5.24 3.84
N LEU A 33 4.14 4.01 3.75
CA LEU A 33 5.57 3.73 3.70
C LEU A 33 5.98 3.85 2.24
N MET A 34 6.98 4.68 1.96
CA MET A 34 7.40 4.97 0.59
C MET A 34 8.92 4.85 0.47
N LEU A 35 9.37 4.41 -0.69
CA LEU A 35 10.76 4.44 -1.13
C LEU A 35 10.77 5.03 -2.53
N ASP A 36 11.46 6.16 -2.68
CA ASP A 36 11.73 6.74 -3.99
C ASP A 36 12.86 5.97 -4.68
N GLY A 37 12.75 5.81 -5.99
CA GLY A 37 13.77 5.13 -6.80
C GLY A 37 13.66 5.51 -8.26
N PHE A 38 14.58 5.01 -9.07
CA PHE A 38 14.59 5.22 -10.51
C PHE A 38 14.91 3.93 -11.26
N GLY A 39 14.67 3.95 -12.57
CA GLY A 39 14.93 2.81 -13.45
C GLY A 39 13.69 1.95 -13.70
N ALA A 40 13.92 0.79 -14.31
CA ALA A 40 12.86 -0.10 -14.74
C ALA A 40 12.26 -0.89 -13.55
N PRO A 41 10.95 -1.19 -13.55
CA PRO A 41 10.32 -2.05 -12.53
C PRO A 41 10.95 -3.45 -12.45
N GLU A 42 11.42 -3.97 -13.57
CA GLU A 42 12.16 -5.24 -13.66
C GLU A 42 13.61 -5.14 -13.14
N GLY A 43 14.10 -3.94 -12.82
CA GLY A 43 15.45 -3.69 -12.34
C GLY A 43 15.68 -4.09 -10.87
N SER A 44 16.94 -4.27 -10.51
CA SER A 44 17.33 -4.68 -9.14
C SER A 44 16.94 -3.64 -8.08
N GLU A 45 16.94 -2.35 -8.42
CA GLU A 45 16.59 -1.26 -7.50
C GLU A 45 15.13 -1.39 -7.02
N TYR A 46 14.20 -1.63 -7.95
CA TYR A 46 12.78 -1.85 -7.60
C TYR A 46 12.61 -3.10 -6.72
N HIS A 47 13.27 -4.21 -7.08
CA HIS A 47 13.20 -5.44 -6.28
C HIS A 47 13.74 -5.24 -4.85
N GLN A 48 14.88 -4.55 -4.70
CA GLN A 48 15.45 -4.22 -3.40
C GLN A 48 14.52 -3.31 -2.58
N ALA A 49 13.85 -2.35 -3.23
CA ALA A 49 12.84 -1.53 -2.57
C ALA A 49 11.69 -2.38 -2.02
N LEU A 50 11.19 -3.36 -2.78
CA LEU A 50 10.16 -4.29 -2.31
C LEU A 50 10.64 -5.19 -1.17
N GLU A 51 11.88 -5.70 -1.27
CA GLU A 51 12.51 -6.51 -0.22
C GLU A 51 12.72 -5.74 1.08
N ALA A 52 12.84 -4.41 1.03
CA ALA A 52 12.86 -3.56 2.22
C ALA A 52 11.44 -3.21 2.73
N LEU A 53 10.52 -2.88 1.81
CA LEU A 53 9.20 -2.34 2.14
C LEU A 53 8.29 -3.39 2.80
N TYR A 54 8.25 -4.62 2.27
CA TYR A 54 7.37 -5.66 2.79
C TYR A 54 7.73 -6.09 4.22
N PRO A 55 9.00 -6.41 4.56
CA PRO A 55 9.36 -6.74 5.94
C PRO A 55 9.04 -5.61 6.92
N MET A 56 9.26 -4.35 6.52
CA MET A 56 8.89 -3.18 7.33
C MET A 56 7.38 -3.12 7.58
N ALA A 57 6.56 -3.29 6.53
CA ALA A 57 5.11 -3.28 6.63
C ALA A 57 4.58 -4.39 7.58
N TYR A 58 5.10 -5.61 7.47
CA TYR A 58 4.73 -6.70 8.38
C TYR A 58 5.19 -6.46 9.81
N THR A 59 6.40 -5.92 10.00
CA THR A 59 6.91 -5.55 11.33
C THR A 59 5.99 -4.53 12.01
N LEU A 60 5.61 -3.47 11.28
CA LEU A 60 4.68 -2.45 11.78
C LEU A 60 3.29 -3.03 12.07
N LYS A 61 2.75 -3.86 11.18
CA LYS A 61 1.48 -4.56 11.42
C LYS A 61 1.50 -5.32 12.75
N PHE A 62 2.53 -6.13 13.00
CA PHE A 62 2.62 -6.91 14.24
C PHE A 62 2.85 -6.02 15.46
N ALA A 63 3.61 -4.94 15.33
CA ALA A 63 3.78 -3.96 16.39
C ALA A 63 2.46 -3.26 16.76
N ILE A 64 1.64 -2.88 15.76
CA ILE A 64 0.31 -2.27 15.94
C ILE A 64 -0.66 -3.27 16.56
N LYS A 65 -0.66 -4.52 16.09
CA LYS A 65 -1.47 -5.60 16.70
C LYS A 65 -1.15 -5.78 18.18
N LYS A 66 0.13 -5.72 18.56
CA LYS A 66 0.55 -5.87 19.95
C LYS A 66 0.23 -4.64 20.81
N SER A 67 0.47 -3.44 20.30
CA SER A 67 0.37 -2.19 21.07
C SER A 67 -1.04 -1.59 21.11
N ARG A 68 -1.79 -1.73 20.02
CA ARG A 68 -3.12 -1.11 19.85
C ARG A 68 -4.26 -2.13 19.69
N GLN A 69 -3.94 -3.43 19.66
CA GLN A 69 -4.92 -4.50 19.46
C GLN A 69 -5.70 -4.38 18.13
N ILE A 70 -5.08 -3.76 17.12
CA ILE A 70 -5.63 -3.65 15.77
C ILE A 70 -4.90 -4.66 14.88
N ASP A 71 -5.62 -5.66 14.38
CA ASP A 71 -5.10 -6.62 13.40
C ASP A 71 -5.68 -6.32 12.02
N TYR A 72 -4.85 -6.29 10.99
CA TYR A 72 -5.27 -5.97 9.62
C TYR A 72 -4.41 -6.68 8.58
N GLY A 73 -4.90 -6.80 7.34
CA GLY A 73 -4.10 -7.28 6.21
C GLY A 73 -3.11 -6.22 5.74
N VAL A 74 -1.88 -6.61 5.37
CA VAL A 74 -0.98 -5.68 4.64
C VAL A 74 -1.68 -5.30 3.33
N PHE A 75 -1.70 -4.00 3.03
CA PHE A 75 -2.35 -3.45 1.85
C PHE A 75 -1.63 -3.90 0.57
N PRO A 76 -2.33 -3.88 -0.60
CA PRO A 76 -1.68 -4.11 -1.88
C PRO A 76 -0.55 -3.10 -2.11
N LEU A 77 0.47 -3.51 -2.87
CA LEU A 77 1.53 -2.62 -3.30
C LEU A 77 0.98 -1.56 -4.26
N GLU A 78 1.32 -0.31 -4.02
CA GLU A 78 1.01 0.82 -4.87
C GLU A 78 2.32 1.46 -5.36
N GLY A 79 2.30 2.08 -6.53
CA GLY A 79 3.48 2.70 -7.14
C GLY A 79 3.11 3.98 -7.86
N LEU A 80 3.86 5.04 -7.60
CA LEU A 80 3.79 6.29 -8.33
C LEU A 80 4.91 6.30 -9.37
N TRP A 81 4.54 6.56 -10.63
CA TRP A 81 5.45 6.52 -11.76
C TRP A 81 5.39 7.84 -12.51
N TRP A 82 6.55 8.46 -12.72
CA TRP A 82 6.69 9.66 -13.52
C TRP A 82 8.07 9.72 -14.15
N MET A 83 8.21 10.49 -15.22
CA MET A 83 9.50 10.90 -15.74
C MET A 83 9.78 12.30 -15.24
N ARG A 84 11.02 12.57 -14.80
CA ARG A 84 11.48 13.95 -14.70
C ARG A 84 11.52 14.51 -16.12
N ASP A 85 11.03 15.74 -16.28
CA ASP A 85 10.82 16.40 -17.57
C ASP A 85 11.92 16.08 -18.59
N GLY A 86 11.51 15.78 -19.82
CA GLY A 86 12.41 15.58 -20.96
C GLY A 86 13.13 16.86 -21.37
#